data_AF-A0AB39SB02-F1
#
_entry.id   AF-A0AB39SB02-F1
#
_cell.length_a   1.000
_cell.length_b   1.000
_cell.length_c   1.000
_cell.angle_alpha   90.00
_cell.angle_beta   90.00
_cell.angle_gamma   90.00
#
_symmetry.space_group_name_H-M   'P 1'
#
loop_
_entity.id
_entity.type
_entity.pdbx_description
1 polymer ?
#
loop_
_entity_poly.entity_id
_entity_poly.type
_entity_poly.pdbx_seq_one_letter_code
_entity_poly.pdbx_strand_id
1 'polypeptide(L)'
;MRPDTSAEHVDHNAEAARLERTAGLYPEDAEHLLLQAAAHLELAGDRPGATALYDRLLSSSAPLDHPHLVRALKASNLWEYGHEAEARAIIEGVRTSAPRDPAPWVIVAEALESHDELEAAQDTFTQAATLLLADVSEPPYSTHPLLFGRHRVRRMLGAPHDDWDTLADTLHSSPIPLDELHDPKRVWSLGSENPAELQAEITRLRAELGTFREALSRPFPVAVLHWPTGELTELLTAYPPLSSEYPSHEEHLATIEASLRELAASGTPNLGIVTGTVPSYEAFAASEASSPADPTLLPQYATTLAARGRAVAWPPQRGVACWCGSGRVYGECHGTA
;
A
#
# COMPACT_ATOMS: atom_id res chain seq x y z
N MET A 1 -16.19 -25.24 -0.96
CA MET A 1 -16.38 -24.89 0.46
C MET A 1 -14.99 -24.80 1.07
N ARG A 2 -14.35 -23.62 1.02
CA ARG A 2 -13.07 -23.39 1.69
C ARG A 2 -13.34 -23.40 3.20
N PRO A 3 -12.57 -24.14 4.01
CA PRO A 3 -12.73 -24.04 5.45
C PRO A 3 -12.27 -22.63 5.86
N ASP A 4 -13.19 -21.84 6.40
CA ASP A 4 -12.89 -20.63 7.15
C ASP A 4 -12.02 -21.03 8.35
N THR A 5 -10.70 -20.94 8.19
CA THR A 5 -9.82 -20.82 9.34
C THR A 5 -10.08 -19.45 9.94
N SER A 6 -10.87 -19.40 11.03
CA SER A 6 -11.00 -18.21 11.87
C SER A 6 -9.59 -17.65 12.16
N ALA A 7 -9.41 -16.35 11.95
CA ALA A 7 -8.15 -15.64 12.18
C ALA A 7 -7.59 -15.83 13.61
N GLU A 8 -8.41 -16.29 14.56
CA GLU A 8 -8.03 -16.56 15.95
C GLU A 8 -7.16 -17.82 16.14
N HIS A 9 -6.89 -18.63 15.10
CA HIS A 9 -6.09 -19.86 15.19
C HIS A 9 -4.97 -19.95 14.13
N VAL A 10 -4.42 -18.82 13.67
CA VAL A 10 -3.26 -18.85 12.78
C VAL A 10 -2.00 -19.06 13.62
N ASP A 11 -1.28 -20.16 13.37
CA ASP A 11 0.08 -20.32 13.88
C ASP A 11 1.02 -19.40 13.08
N HIS A 12 1.23 -18.20 13.60
CA HIS A 12 2.01 -17.16 12.93
C HIS A 12 3.47 -17.57 12.67
N ASN A 13 4.09 -18.36 13.56
CA ASN A 13 5.45 -18.85 13.33
C ASN A 13 5.49 -19.86 12.18
N ALA A 14 4.53 -20.79 12.12
CA ALA A 14 4.42 -21.73 11.01
C ALA A 14 4.13 -21.03 9.68
N GLU A 15 3.32 -19.98 9.70
CA GLU A 15 2.99 -19.18 8.53
C GLU A 15 4.18 -18.37 8.02
N ALA A 16 4.92 -17.70 8.91
CA ALA A 16 6.17 -17.01 8.56
C ALA A 16 7.16 -17.97 7.88
N ALA A 17 7.39 -19.15 8.48
CA ALA A 17 8.29 -20.15 7.91
C ALA A 17 7.80 -20.69 6.55
N ARG A 18 6.48 -20.75 6.32
CA ARG A 18 5.92 -21.12 5.00
C ARG A 18 6.23 -20.06 3.96
N LEU A 19 5.99 -18.79 4.28
CA LEU A 19 6.24 -17.66 3.41
C LEU A 19 7.72 -17.51 3.05
N GLU A 20 8.63 -17.71 4.01
CA GLU A 20 10.07 -17.72 3.75
C GLU A 20 10.50 -18.82 2.77
N ARG A 21 9.94 -20.03 2.89
CA ARG A 21 10.20 -21.12 1.92
C ARG A 21 9.68 -20.74 0.54
N THR A 22 8.48 -20.18 0.46
CA THR A 22 7.89 -19.70 -0.80
C THR A 22 8.75 -18.60 -1.44
N ALA A 23 9.27 -17.66 -0.64
CA ALA A 23 10.17 -16.61 -1.13
C ALA A 23 11.46 -17.17 -1.74
N GLY A 24 11.93 -18.33 -1.25
CA GLY A 24 13.06 -19.04 -1.85
C GLY A 24 12.75 -19.71 -3.19
N LEU A 25 11.47 -20.02 -3.46
CA LEU A 25 11.01 -20.61 -4.72
C LEU A 25 10.67 -19.55 -5.77
N TYR A 26 10.24 -18.37 -5.34
CA TYR A 26 9.84 -17.25 -6.20
C TYR A 26 10.63 -15.98 -5.84
N PRO A 27 11.90 -15.86 -6.27
CA PRO A 27 12.75 -14.71 -5.96
C PRO A 27 12.15 -13.37 -6.40
N GLU A 28 11.36 -13.36 -7.47
CA GLU A 28 10.64 -12.20 -8.00
C GLU A 28 9.54 -11.66 -7.08
N ASP A 29 9.06 -12.48 -6.14
CA ASP A 29 8.04 -12.13 -5.14
C ASP A 29 8.65 -12.07 -3.73
N ALA A 30 9.98 -12.22 -3.60
CA ALA A 30 10.64 -12.37 -2.32
C ALA A 30 10.43 -11.18 -1.39
N GLU A 31 10.42 -9.94 -1.90
CA GLU A 31 10.14 -8.76 -1.08
C GLU A 31 8.77 -8.85 -0.41
N HIS A 32 7.73 -9.07 -1.20
CA HIS A 32 6.36 -9.19 -0.70
C HIS A 32 6.20 -10.32 0.32
N LEU A 33 6.72 -11.50 -0.01
CA LEU A 33 6.60 -12.69 0.84
C LEU A 33 7.38 -12.56 2.15
N LEU A 34 8.58 -11.96 2.12
CA LEU A 34 9.38 -11.75 3.33
C LEU A 34 8.82 -10.62 4.20
N LEU A 35 8.20 -9.58 3.63
CA LEU A 35 7.47 -8.58 4.40
C LEU A 35 6.26 -9.19 5.13
N GLN A 36 5.50 -10.08 4.48
CA GLN A 36 4.42 -10.82 5.13
C GLN A 36 4.94 -11.77 6.22
N ALA A 37 6.06 -12.46 5.97
CA ALA A 37 6.68 -13.31 6.98
C ALA A 37 7.11 -12.50 8.21
N ALA A 38 7.72 -11.33 8.01
CA ALA A 38 8.11 -10.42 9.09
C ALA A 38 6.88 -9.97 9.91
N ALA A 39 5.79 -9.57 9.26
CA ALA A 39 4.55 -9.22 9.95
C ALA A 39 3.99 -10.37 10.81
N HIS A 40 4.10 -11.62 10.35
CA HIS A 40 3.73 -12.77 11.16
C HIS A 40 4.66 -12.99 12.37
N LEU A 41 5.97 -12.77 12.21
CA LEU A 41 6.91 -12.81 13.33
C LEU A 41 6.63 -11.71 14.35
N GLU A 42 6.27 -10.51 13.90
CA GLU A 42 5.84 -9.41 14.77
C GLU A 42 4.59 -9.77 15.58
N LEU A 43 3.57 -10.34 14.93
CA LEU A 43 2.35 -10.82 15.59
C LEU A 43 2.63 -11.98 16.56
N ALA A 44 3.65 -12.81 16.29
CA ALA A 44 4.12 -13.86 17.19
C ALA A 44 4.99 -13.34 18.34
N GLY A 45 5.36 -12.05 18.34
CA GLY A 45 6.27 -11.43 19.30
C GLY A 45 7.75 -11.71 19.04
N ASP A 46 8.11 -12.38 17.95
CA ASP A 46 9.50 -12.60 17.53
C ASP A 46 10.06 -11.38 16.76
N ARG A 47 10.22 -10.28 17.51
CA ARG A 47 10.76 -9.01 17.00
C ARG A 47 12.17 -9.16 16.40
N PRO A 48 13.12 -9.90 17.01
CA PRO A 48 14.43 -10.13 16.41
C PRO A 48 14.36 -10.92 15.10
N GLY A 49 13.48 -11.92 15.01
CA GLY A 49 13.23 -12.67 13.77
C GLY A 49 12.74 -11.76 12.65
N ALA A 50 11.77 -10.88 12.93
CA ALA A 50 11.29 -9.88 11.96
C ALA A 50 12.42 -8.95 11.50
N THR A 51 13.25 -8.43 12.42
CA THR A 51 14.42 -7.61 12.09
C THR A 51 15.38 -8.35 11.15
N ALA A 52 15.65 -9.64 11.39
CA ALA A 52 16.53 -10.43 10.52
C ALA A 52 16.01 -10.54 9.09
N LEU A 53 14.69 -10.61 8.89
CA LEU A 53 14.08 -10.60 7.55
C LEU A 53 14.22 -9.24 6.86
N TYR A 54 14.02 -8.14 7.60
CA TYR A 54 14.27 -6.80 7.05
C TYR A 54 15.73 -6.58 6.67
N ASP A 55 16.67 -7.04 7.49
CA ASP A 55 18.10 -6.97 7.18
C ASP A 55 18.47 -7.81 5.96
N ARG A 56 17.86 -9.00 5.82
CA ARG A 56 18.03 -9.85 4.63
C ARG A 56 17.54 -9.14 3.36
N LEU A 57 16.40 -8.46 3.41
CA LEU A 57 15.89 -7.68 2.27
C LEU A 57 16.85 -6.54 1.93
N LEU A 58 17.26 -5.75 2.92
CA LEU A 58 18.09 -4.56 2.72
C LEU A 58 19.54 -4.88 2.31
N SER A 59 20.03 -6.07 2.62
CA SER A 59 21.37 -6.55 2.23
C SER A 59 21.38 -7.39 0.95
N SER A 60 20.22 -7.68 0.37
CA SER A 60 20.09 -8.43 -0.88
C SER A 60 20.76 -7.68 -2.03
N SER A 61 21.38 -8.42 -2.95
CA SER A 61 21.89 -7.87 -4.21
C SER A 61 20.79 -7.59 -5.24
N ALA A 62 19.60 -8.18 -5.05
CA ALA A 62 18.44 -7.89 -5.88
C ALA A 62 17.86 -6.52 -5.49
N PRO A 63 17.50 -5.66 -6.46
CA PRO A 63 16.85 -4.39 -6.17
C PRO A 63 15.51 -4.64 -5.49
N LEU A 64 15.22 -3.83 -4.47
CA LEU A 64 13.91 -3.81 -3.81
C LEU A 64 12.98 -2.85 -4.56
N ASP A 65 11.70 -3.22 -4.64
CA ASP A 65 10.61 -2.40 -5.14
C ASP A 65 10.33 -1.23 -4.17
N HIS A 66 10.30 -1.49 -2.86
CA HIS A 66 9.97 -0.49 -1.83
C HIS A 66 11.04 -0.38 -0.71
N PRO A 67 12.30 -0.02 -1.03
CA PRO A 67 13.39 -0.02 -0.06
C PRO A 67 13.20 0.95 1.12
N HIS A 68 12.43 2.02 0.95
CA HIS A 68 12.10 2.94 2.04
C HIS A 68 11.03 2.37 2.98
N LEU A 69 10.09 1.58 2.45
CA LEU A 69 9.07 0.92 3.26
C LEU A 69 9.70 -0.15 4.15
N VAL A 70 10.60 -0.96 3.59
CA VAL A 70 11.36 -1.96 4.36
C VAL A 70 12.13 -1.31 5.52
N ARG A 71 12.76 -0.14 5.29
CA ARG A 71 13.44 0.62 6.35
C ARG A 71 12.48 1.16 7.40
N ALA A 72 11.34 1.72 6.99
CA ALA A 72 10.34 2.24 7.92
C ALA A 72 9.78 1.13 8.82
N LEU A 73 9.42 -0.03 8.26
CA LEU A 73 8.95 -1.19 8.99
C LEU A 73 10.03 -1.73 9.96
N LYS A 74 11.28 -1.83 9.50
CA LYS A 74 12.41 -2.20 10.37
C LYS A 74 12.52 -1.25 11.58
N ALA A 75 12.43 0.06 11.36
CA ALA A 75 12.54 1.05 12.42
C ALA A 75 11.40 0.93 13.44
N SER A 76 10.16 0.78 12.96
CA SER A 76 8.99 0.55 13.81
C SER A 76 9.19 -0.71 14.66
N ASN A 77 9.56 -1.84 14.04
CA ASN A 77 9.81 -3.09 14.76
C ASN A 77 10.95 -2.97 15.79
N LEU A 78 12.06 -2.28 15.48
CA LEU A 78 13.18 -2.08 16.41
C LEU A 78 12.78 -1.33 17.67
N TRP A 79 11.89 -0.35 17.54
CA TRP A 79 11.46 0.46 18.68
C TRP A 79 10.69 -0.39 19.70
N GLU A 80 9.86 -1.33 19.22
CA GLU A 80 9.03 -2.22 20.04
C GLU A 80 9.82 -3.15 21.00
N TYR A 81 11.13 -3.36 20.78
CA TYR A 81 11.96 -4.21 21.65
C TYR A 81 13.25 -3.56 22.15
N GLY A 82 13.27 -2.23 22.24
CA GLY A 82 14.31 -1.48 22.97
C GLY A 82 15.52 -1.04 22.15
N HIS A 83 15.44 -1.06 20.82
CA HIS A 83 16.50 -0.59 19.92
C HIS A 83 16.24 0.85 19.41
N GLU A 84 15.78 1.73 20.30
CA GLU A 84 15.27 3.05 19.93
C GLU A 84 16.29 3.94 19.21
N ALA A 85 17.57 3.89 19.60
CA ALA A 85 18.61 4.71 18.99
C ALA A 85 18.83 4.34 17.50
N GLU A 86 18.78 3.04 17.19
CA GLU A 86 18.86 2.55 15.81
C GLU A 86 17.58 2.91 15.04
N ALA A 87 16.41 2.73 15.66
CA ALA A 87 15.12 3.09 15.07
C ALA A 87 15.08 4.58 14.68
N ARG A 88 15.47 5.49 15.59
CA ARG A 88 15.54 6.94 15.32
C ARG A 88 16.49 7.26 14.17
N ALA A 89 17.66 6.61 14.10
CA ALA A 89 18.61 6.83 13.02
C ALA A 89 18.05 6.38 11.66
N ILE A 90 17.32 5.25 11.62
CA ILE A 90 16.66 4.78 10.39
C ILE A 90 15.52 5.72 9.98
N ILE A 91 14.69 6.16 10.94
CA ILE A 91 13.60 7.11 10.71
C ILE A 91 14.14 8.40 10.08
N GLU A 92 15.21 8.96 10.63
CA GLU A 92 15.81 10.17 10.07
C GLU A 92 16.37 9.93 8.66
N GLY A 93 16.97 8.76 8.41
CA GLY A 93 17.39 8.35 7.08
C GLY A 93 16.25 8.26 6.07
N VAL A 94 15.08 7.72 6.48
CA VAL A 94 13.87 7.69 5.64
C VAL A 94 13.39 9.12 5.35
N ARG A 95 13.28 9.98 6.37
CA ARG A 95 12.85 11.37 6.21
C ARG A 95 13.76 12.17 5.29
N THR A 96 15.08 12.04 5.48
CA THR A 96 16.09 12.71 4.64
C THR A 96 16.06 12.24 3.19
N SER A 97 15.75 10.95 2.95
CA SER A 97 15.62 10.41 1.60
C SER A 97 14.40 10.93 0.84
N ALA A 98 13.46 11.54 1.56
CA ALA A 98 12.23 12.12 1.03
C ALA A 98 11.46 11.21 0.05
N PRO A 99 11.06 9.98 0.47
CA PRO A 99 10.37 9.05 -0.41
C PRO A 99 9.08 9.64 -0.97
N ARG A 100 8.79 9.32 -2.24
CA ARG A 100 7.55 9.74 -2.92
C ARG A 100 6.35 8.86 -2.59
N ASP A 101 6.62 7.67 -2.05
CA ASP A 101 5.61 6.77 -1.50
C ASP A 101 5.13 7.29 -0.13
N PRO A 102 3.81 7.42 0.12
CA PRO A 102 3.28 7.79 1.43
C PRO A 102 3.49 6.72 2.51
N ALA A 103 3.56 5.43 2.16
CA ALA A 103 3.56 4.36 3.16
C ALA A 103 4.75 4.42 4.15
N PRO A 104 6.02 4.64 3.71
CA PRO A 104 7.14 4.83 4.62
C PRO A 104 6.90 5.97 5.63
N TRP A 105 6.34 7.10 5.19
CA TRP A 105 6.05 8.26 6.04
C TRP A 105 5.01 7.95 7.10
N VAL A 106 3.93 7.25 6.74
CA VAL A 106 2.90 6.83 7.69
C VAL A 106 3.52 5.93 8.76
N ILE A 107 4.26 4.89 8.36
CA ILE A 107 4.89 3.96 9.30
C ILE A 107 5.85 4.67 10.25
N VAL A 108 6.73 5.55 9.75
CA VAL A 108 7.66 6.26 10.65
C VAL A 108 6.95 7.26 11.56
N ALA A 109 5.92 7.95 11.09
CA ALA A 109 5.20 8.93 11.90
C ALA A 109 4.33 8.25 12.97
N GLU A 110 3.67 7.13 12.65
CA GLU A 110 2.90 6.34 13.61
C GLU A 110 3.81 5.64 14.64
N ALA A 111 5.00 5.20 14.24
CA ALA A 111 5.99 4.68 15.18
C ALA A 111 6.48 5.74 16.17
N LEU A 112 6.64 6.99 15.73
CA LEU A 112 6.96 8.12 16.62
C LEU A 112 5.77 8.44 17.54
N GLU A 113 4.56 8.49 17.00
CA GLU A 113 3.33 8.73 17.76
C GLU A 113 3.10 7.68 18.86
N SER A 114 3.24 6.40 18.54
CA SER A 114 3.03 5.31 19.52
C SER A 114 4.03 5.31 20.66
N HIS A 115 5.17 5.99 20.48
CA HIS A 115 6.25 6.13 21.46
C HIS A 115 6.32 7.55 22.07
N ASP A 116 5.24 8.32 22.01
CA ASP A 116 5.07 9.63 22.65
C ASP A 116 6.02 10.73 22.11
N GLU A 117 6.52 10.56 20.89
CA GLU A 117 7.35 11.56 20.17
C GLU A 117 6.45 12.44 19.28
N LEU A 118 5.43 13.07 19.88
CA LEU A 118 4.33 13.71 19.16
C LEU A 118 4.77 14.88 18.25
N GLU A 119 5.71 15.71 18.71
CA GLU A 119 6.25 16.79 17.87
C GLU A 119 6.98 16.23 16.64
N ALA A 120 7.80 15.18 16.82
CA ALA A 120 8.51 14.55 15.72
C ALA A 120 7.53 13.85 14.74
N ALA A 121 6.47 13.23 15.26
CA ALA A 121 5.41 12.65 14.44
C ALA A 121 4.68 13.73 13.61
N GLN A 122 4.33 14.87 14.22
CA GLN A 122 3.67 15.99 13.54
C GLN A 122 4.56 16.60 12.45
N ASP A 123 5.85 16.79 12.73
CA ASP A 123 6.84 17.25 11.76
C ASP A 123 6.96 16.29 10.59
N THR A 124 6.99 14.97 10.87
CA THR A 124 7.10 13.92 9.85
C THR A 124 5.87 13.88 8.95
N PHE A 125 4.66 13.89 9.52
CA PHE A 125 3.43 13.97 8.74
C PHE A 125 3.34 15.25 7.91
N THR A 126 3.75 16.39 8.46
CA THR A 126 3.71 17.69 7.76
C THR A 126 4.72 17.74 6.62
N GLN A 127 5.91 17.19 6.81
CA GLN A 127 6.91 17.04 5.76
C GLN A 127 6.37 16.19 4.60
N ALA A 128 5.74 15.05 4.92
CA ALA A 128 5.13 14.17 3.92
C ALA A 128 3.98 14.85 3.17
N ALA A 129 3.05 15.51 3.88
CA ALA A 129 1.94 16.24 3.27
C ALA A 129 2.45 17.35 2.34
N THR A 130 3.46 18.11 2.77
CA THR A 130 4.08 19.16 1.93
C THR A 130 4.73 18.55 0.69
N LEU A 131 5.47 17.45 0.84
CA LEU A 131 6.19 16.81 -0.26
C LEU A 131 5.25 16.20 -1.31
N LEU A 132 4.14 15.62 -0.87
CA LEU A 132 3.26 14.78 -1.70
C LEU A 132 2.00 15.50 -2.16
N LEU A 133 1.52 16.51 -1.43
CA LEU A 133 0.18 17.08 -1.63
C LEU A 133 0.15 18.58 -1.94
N ALA A 134 1.25 19.33 -1.82
CA ALA A 134 1.23 20.80 -1.86
C ALA A 134 0.52 21.44 -3.08
N ASP A 135 0.53 20.81 -4.26
CA ASP A 135 -0.22 21.30 -5.43
C ASP A 135 -1.22 20.27 -5.97
N VAL A 136 -1.67 19.33 -5.15
CA VAL A 136 -2.58 18.26 -5.56
C VAL A 136 -4.00 18.69 -5.21
N SER A 137 -4.80 19.00 -6.24
CA SER A 137 -6.20 19.43 -6.06
C SER A 137 -7.09 18.35 -5.46
N GLU A 138 -6.80 17.08 -5.78
CA GLU A 138 -7.57 15.93 -5.31
C GLU A 138 -6.60 14.86 -4.80
N PRO A 139 -6.34 14.80 -3.47
CA PRO A 139 -5.38 13.87 -2.89
C PRO A 139 -5.73 12.41 -3.20
N PRO A 140 -4.79 11.62 -3.77
CA PRO A 140 -5.00 10.21 -3.98
C PRO A 140 -5.31 9.51 -2.66
N TYR A 141 -6.20 8.52 -2.69
CA TYR A 141 -6.63 7.79 -1.49
C TYR A 141 -5.48 7.23 -0.65
N SER A 142 -4.40 6.76 -1.30
CA SER A 142 -3.18 6.28 -0.64
C SER A 142 -2.51 7.30 0.30
N THR A 143 -2.78 8.59 0.13
CA THR A 143 -2.21 9.68 0.93
C THR A 143 -3.10 10.12 2.08
N HIS A 144 -4.37 9.69 2.12
CA HIS A 144 -5.31 10.09 3.17
C HIS A 144 -4.82 9.71 4.58
N PRO A 145 -4.16 8.56 4.82
CA PRO A 145 -3.60 8.24 6.14
C PRO A 145 -2.61 9.29 6.65
N LEU A 146 -1.89 10.00 5.78
CA LEU A 146 -1.00 11.09 6.20
C LEU A 146 -1.78 12.25 6.80
N LEU A 147 -2.90 12.63 6.18
CA LEU A 147 -3.76 13.71 6.64
C LEU A 147 -4.48 13.33 7.94
N PHE A 148 -4.98 12.10 8.03
CA PHE A 148 -5.67 11.61 9.22
C PHE A 148 -4.71 11.45 10.42
N GLY A 149 -3.52 10.87 10.20
CA GLY A 149 -2.49 10.78 11.24
C GLY A 149 -2.00 12.16 11.69
N ARG A 150 -1.81 13.11 10.75
CA ARG A 150 -1.48 14.49 11.08
C ARG A 150 -2.55 15.15 11.96
N HIS A 151 -3.81 15.05 11.56
CA HIS A 151 -4.93 15.58 12.34
C HIS A 151 -4.92 14.99 13.75
N ARG A 152 -4.74 13.67 13.88
CA ARG A 152 -4.69 12.98 15.18
C ARG A 152 -3.60 13.51 16.10
N VAL A 153 -2.35 13.56 15.62
CA VAL A 153 -1.21 14.05 16.40
C VAL A 153 -1.38 15.53 16.78
N ARG A 154 -1.90 16.36 15.87
CA ARG A 154 -2.16 17.77 16.16
C ARG A 154 -3.21 17.98 17.22
N ARG A 155 -4.26 17.15 17.24
CA ARG A 155 -5.27 17.15 18.31
C ARG A 155 -4.66 16.79 19.66
N MET A 156 -3.77 15.79 19.70
CA MET A 156 -3.02 15.43 20.90
C MET A 156 -2.11 16.57 21.39
N LEU A 157 -1.48 17.31 20.48
CA LEU A 157 -0.66 18.50 20.78
C LEU A 157 -1.49 19.76 21.12
N GLY A 158 -2.82 19.72 20.96
CA GLY A 158 -3.69 20.88 21.18
C GLY A 158 -3.51 22.01 20.15
N ALA A 159 -2.97 21.70 18.96
CA ALA A 159 -2.80 22.67 17.89
C ALA A 159 -4.16 23.06 17.27
N PRO A 160 -4.35 24.33 16.86
CA PRO A 160 -5.54 24.73 16.12
C PRO A 160 -5.56 24.08 14.73
N HIS A 161 -6.74 23.88 14.13
CA HIS A 161 -6.85 23.35 12.76
C HIS A 161 -6.24 24.30 11.73
N ASP A 162 -5.65 23.74 10.68
CA ASP A 162 -5.29 24.46 9.46
C ASP A 162 -5.96 23.89 8.20
N ASP A 163 -5.50 24.35 7.04
CA ASP A 163 -6.02 23.97 5.73
C ASP A 163 -5.91 22.45 5.48
N TRP A 164 -4.85 21.80 5.97
CA TRP A 164 -4.70 20.35 5.84
C TRP A 164 -5.66 19.57 6.72
N ASP A 165 -5.96 20.08 7.91
CA ASP A 165 -6.94 19.46 8.81
C ASP A 165 -8.36 19.59 8.21
N THR A 166 -8.66 20.76 7.62
CA THR A 166 -9.92 20.99 6.88
C THR A 166 -10.04 20.07 5.66
N LEU A 167 -8.94 19.84 4.94
CA LEU A 167 -8.89 18.88 3.84
C LEU A 167 -9.11 17.44 4.33
N ALA A 168 -8.51 17.07 5.47
CA ALA A 168 -8.71 15.76 6.10
C ALA A 168 -10.20 15.52 6.41
N ASP A 169 -10.88 16.50 7.02
CA ASP A 169 -12.31 16.42 7.32
C ASP A 169 -13.17 16.22 6.06
N THR A 170 -12.78 16.84 4.94
CA THR A 170 -13.50 16.73 3.66
C THR A 170 -13.34 15.35 3.03
N LEU A 171 -12.17 14.73 3.19
CA LEU A 171 -11.85 13.41 2.62
C LEU A 171 -12.36 12.25 3.49
N HIS A 172 -12.62 12.49 4.77
CA HIS A 172 -13.13 11.48 5.70
C HIS A 172 -14.60 11.16 5.43
N SER A 173 -14.88 9.91 5.06
CA SER A 173 -16.23 9.46 4.68
C SER A 173 -17.02 8.78 5.80
N SER A 174 -16.41 8.57 6.97
CA SER A 174 -17.10 7.91 8.09
C SER A 174 -18.14 8.83 8.73
N PRO A 175 -19.25 8.27 9.28
CA PRO A 175 -20.30 9.05 9.92
C PRO A 175 -19.86 9.78 11.20
N ILE A 176 -18.70 9.44 11.77
CA ILE A 176 -18.12 10.09 12.95
C ILE A 176 -17.00 11.03 12.52
N PRO A 177 -17.06 12.34 12.85
CA PRO A 177 -16.03 13.32 12.49
C PRO A 177 -14.65 12.99 13.05
N LEU A 178 -13.58 13.42 12.38
CA LEU A 178 -12.21 13.22 12.84
C LEU A 178 -11.95 13.86 14.20
N ASP A 179 -12.54 15.03 14.47
CA ASP A 179 -12.47 15.70 15.76
C ASP A 179 -12.91 14.84 16.94
N GLU A 180 -13.95 14.03 16.71
CA GLU A 180 -14.52 13.14 17.70
C GLU A 180 -13.72 11.83 17.81
N LEU A 181 -13.25 11.30 16.69
CA LEU A 181 -12.39 10.10 16.66
C LEU A 181 -11.04 10.35 17.35
N HIS A 182 -10.47 11.53 17.11
CA HIS A 182 -9.15 11.95 17.58
C HIS A 182 -9.20 12.79 18.87
N ASP A 183 -10.31 12.78 19.62
CA ASP A 183 -10.38 13.49 20.90
C ASP A 183 -9.46 12.81 21.94
N PRO A 184 -8.38 13.47 22.41
CA PRO A 184 -7.48 12.88 23.40
C PRO A 184 -8.17 12.59 24.74
N LYS A 185 -9.30 13.26 25.04
CA LYS A 185 -10.07 13.00 26.27
C LYS A 185 -10.84 11.69 26.24
N ARG A 186 -10.96 11.03 25.07
CA ARG A 186 -11.66 9.76 24.88
C ARG A 186 -11.08 8.61 25.70
N VAL A 187 -9.77 8.59 25.93
CA VAL A 187 -9.10 7.56 26.75
C VAL A 187 -9.69 7.53 28.17
N TRP A 188 -10.18 8.67 28.69
CA TRP A 188 -10.86 8.74 29.99
C TRP A 188 -12.29 8.18 29.97
N SER A 189 -12.96 8.15 28.82
CA SER A 189 -14.33 7.61 28.66
C SER A 189 -14.39 6.09 28.80
N LEU A 190 -13.31 5.37 28.44
CA LEU A 190 -13.22 3.92 28.56
C LEU A 190 -13.20 3.42 30.02
N GLY A 191 -12.97 4.32 30.98
CA GLY A 191 -13.09 4.05 32.43
C GLY A 191 -14.44 4.45 33.04
N SER A 192 -15.41 4.91 32.23
CA SER A 192 -16.72 5.37 32.71
C SER A 192 -17.67 4.21 33.01
N GLU A 193 -18.38 4.27 34.12
CA GLU A 193 -19.47 3.35 34.45
C GLU A 193 -20.83 3.80 33.86
N ASN A 194 -20.87 4.92 33.14
CA ASN A 194 -22.11 5.46 32.57
C ASN A 194 -22.54 4.67 31.31
N PRO A 195 -23.71 4.00 31.30
CA PRO A 195 -24.16 3.19 30.17
C PRO A 195 -24.32 3.97 28.86
N ALA A 196 -24.66 5.26 28.90
CA ALA A 196 -24.81 6.07 27.71
C ALA A 196 -23.45 6.39 27.06
N GLU A 197 -22.43 6.65 27.88
CA GLU A 197 -21.06 6.89 27.41
C GLU A 197 -20.45 5.61 26.83
N LEU A 198 -20.67 4.46 27.49
CA LEU A 198 -20.24 3.15 26.98
C LEU A 198 -20.92 2.80 25.65
N GLN A 199 -22.22 3.09 25.49
CA GLN A 199 -22.94 2.82 24.24
C GLN A 199 -22.47 3.72 23.07
N ALA A 200 -22.16 4.99 23.35
CA ALA A 200 -21.53 5.88 22.38
C ALA A 200 -20.15 5.36 21.95
N GLU A 201 -19.33 4.93 22.91
CA GLU A 201 -18.00 4.39 22.64
C GLU A 201 -18.06 3.07 21.85
N ILE A 202 -19.00 2.16 22.15
CA ILE A 202 -19.22 0.94 21.36
C ILE A 202 -19.61 1.28 19.91
N THR A 203 -20.46 2.29 19.70
CA THR A 203 -20.89 2.71 18.37
C THR A 203 -19.70 3.26 17.58
N ARG A 204 -18.83 4.03 18.25
CA ARG A 204 -17.60 4.57 17.68
C ARG A 204 -16.57 3.49 17.34
N LEU A 205 -16.27 2.58 18.27
CA LEU A 205 -15.37 1.44 18.02
C LEU A 205 -15.86 0.59 16.85
N ARG A 206 -17.18 0.41 16.68
CA ARG A 206 -17.75 -0.27 15.52
C ARG A 206 -17.53 0.49 14.22
N ALA A 207 -17.61 1.82 14.23
CA ALA A 207 -17.31 2.64 13.06
C ALA A 207 -15.81 2.58 12.71
N GLU A 208 -14.91 2.69 13.70
CA GLU A 208 -13.46 2.51 13.51
C GLU A 208 -13.13 1.12 12.97
N LEU A 209 -13.67 0.07 13.58
CA LEU A 209 -13.55 -1.30 13.07
C LEU A 209 -14.12 -1.42 11.66
N GLY A 210 -15.20 -0.71 11.32
CA GLY A 210 -15.74 -0.62 9.97
C GLY A 210 -14.74 -0.03 8.98
N THR A 211 -14.16 1.13 9.29
CA THR A 211 -13.14 1.79 8.46
C THR A 211 -11.87 0.95 8.32
N PHE A 212 -11.42 0.31 9.40
CA PHE A 212 -10.25 -0.56 9.39
C PHE A 212 -10.51 -1.84 8.59
N ARG A 213 -11.69 -2.45 8.75
CA ARG A 213 -12.10 -3.61 7.95
C ARG A 213 -12.23 -3.25 6.48
N GLU A 214 -12.80 -2.12 6.14
CA GLU A 214 -12.85 -1.64 4.75
C GLU A 214 -11.44 -1.43 4.18
N ALA A 215 -10.52 -0.87 4.98
CA ALA A 215 -9.13 -0.71 4.59
C ALA A 215 -8.39 -2.04 4.39
N LEU A 216 -8.67 -3.06 5.21
CA LEU A 216 -8.09 -4.40 5.12
C LEU A 216 -8.78 -5.30 4.08
N SER A 217 -10.09 -5.14 3.88
CA SER A 217 -10.90 -5.94 2.94
C SER A 217 -10.96 -5.31 1.56
N ARG A 218 -10.09 -4.32 1.27
CA ARG A 218 -10.04 -3.71 -0.05
C ARG A 218 -9.87 -4.82 -1.07
N PRO A 219 -10.78 -4.95 -2.05
CA PRO A 219 -10.49 -5.79 -3.19
C PRO A 219 -9.18 -5.30 -3.80
N PHE A 220 -8.35 -6.25 -4.26
CA PHE A 220 -7.15 -5.93 -5.03
C PHE A 220 -7.49 -4.87 -6.07
N PRO A 221 -6.58 -3.92 -6.33
CA PRO A 221 -6.90 -2.80 -7.21
C PRO A 221 -7.48 -3.33 -8.51
N VAL A 222 -8.51 -2.65 -9.02
CA VAL A 222 -9.02 -2.95 -10.36
C VAL A 222 -7.88 -2.62 -11.31
N ALA A 223 -7.20 -3.67 -11.75
CA ALA A 223 -5.92 -3.56 -12.42
C ALA A 223 -6.05 -3.82 -13.91
N VAL A 224 -5.42 -2.97 -14.71
CA VAL A 224 -5.32 -3.15 -16.17
C VAL A 224 -3.96 -3.73 -16.52
N LEU A 225 -3.94 -4.71 -17.41
CA LEU A 225 -2.71 -5.39 -17.84
C LEU A 225 -1.90 -4.50 -18.79
N HIS A 226 -0.65 -4.26 -18.44
CA HIS A 226 0.35 -3.59 -19.25
C HIS A 226 1.37 -4.61 -19.78
N TRP A 227 1.76 -4.44 -21.05
CA TRP A 227 2.76 -5.24 -21.73
C TRP A 227 3.87 -4.31 -22.20
N PRO A 228 5.10 -4.44 -21.69
CA PRO A 228 6.25 -3.72 -22.21
C PRO A 228 6.46 -4.05 -23.70
N THR A 229 7.04 -3.13 -24.47
CA THR A 229 7.17 -3.28 -25.94
C THR A 229 7.84 -4.59 -26.36
N GLY A 230 8.89 -5.02 -25.65
CA GLY A 230 9.59 -6.28 -25.92
C GLY A 230 8.69 -7.49 -25.67
N GLU A 231 8.05 -7.53 -24.50
CA GLU A 231 7.13 -8.60 -24.08
C GLU A 231 5.90 -8.68 -25.00
N LEU A 232 5.33 -7.54 -25.42
CA LEU A 232 4.21 -7.52 -26.34
C LEU A 232 4.61 -8.10 -27.71
N THR A 233 5.80 -7.74 -28.20
CA THR A 233 6.32 -8.26 -29.47
C THR A 233 6.53 -9.78 -29.39
N GLU A 234 7.09 -10.26 -28.29
CA GLU A 234 7.29 -11.68 -28.04
C GLU A 234 5.95 -12.43 -27.93
N LEU A 235 5.00 -11.89 -27.16
CA LEU A 235 3.66 -12.45 -27.00
C LEU A 235 2.94 -12.63 -28.33
N LEU A 236 2.93 -11.60 -29.19
CA LEU A 236 2.27 -11.65 -30.50
C LEU A 236 3.00 -12.54 -31.51
N THR A 237 4.31 -12.71 -31.35
CA THR A 237 5.10 -13.65 -32.16
C THR A 237 4.79 -15.10 -31.79
N ALA A 238 4.72 -15.41 -30.49
CA ALA A 238 4.42 -16.75 -29.98
C ALA A 238 2.93 -17.11 -30.14
N TYR A 239 2.03 -16.12 -29.99
CA TYR A 239 0.58 -16.30 -30.01
C TYR A 239 -0.11 -15.30 -30.95
N PRO A 240 0.02 -15.49 -32.29
CA PRO A 240 -0.60 -14.59 -33.29
C PRO A 240 -2.10 -14.30 -33.11
N PRO A 241 -2.95 -15.24 -32.60
CA PRO A 241 -4.36 -14.93 -32.34
C PRO A 241 -4.62 -13.74 -31.41
N LEU A 242 -3.67 -13.38 -30.52
CA LEU A 242 -3.81 -12.24 -29.61
C LEU A 242 -3.64 -10.87 -30.30
N SER A 243 -3.27 -10.84 -31.59
CA SER A 243 -3.09 -9.59 -32.34
C SER A 243 -4.39 -8.78 -32.49
N SER A 244 -5.56 -9.42 -32.36
CA SER A 244 -6.85 -8.71 -32.33
C SER A 244 -7.06 -7.92 -31.04
N GLU A 245 -6.53 -8.40 -29.92
CA GLU A 245 -6.60 -7.72 -28.62
C GLU A 245 -5.56 -6.61 -28.51
N TYR A 246 -4.41 -6.77 -29.16
CA TYR A 246 -3.32 -5.81 -29.16
C TYR A 246 -2.88 -5.44 -30.58
N PRO A 247 -3.61 -4.56 -31.29
CA PRO A 247 -3.28 -4.21 -32.67
C PRO A 247 -1.95 -3.45 -32.78
N SER A 248 -1.63 -2.61 -31.79
CA SER A 248 -0.32 -1.96 -31.66
C SER A 248 0.01 -1.64 -30.19
N HIS A 249 1.30 -1.43 -29.90
CA HIS A 249 1.74 -1.01 -28.57
C HIS A 249 1.20 0.39 -28.21
N GLU A 250 1.10 1.30 -29.17
CA GLU A 250 0.58 2.65 -28.93
C GLU A 250 -0.92 2.62 -28.58
N GLU A 251 -1.71 1.84 -29.32
CA GLU A 251 -3.13 1.64 -29.02
C GLU A 251 -3.34 0.93 -27.68
N HIS A 252 -2.48 -0.03 -27.33
CA HIS A 252 -2.49 -0.68 -26.03
C HIS A 252 -2.33 0.33 -24.89
N LEU A 253 -1.32 1.20 -24.95
CA LEU A 253 -1.11 2.24 -23.94
C LEU A 253 -2.27 3.24 -23.89
N ALA A 254 -2.78 3.69 -25.04
CA ALA A 254 -3.92 4.60 -25.08
C ALA A 254 -5.18 3.99 -24.47
N THR A 255 -5.42 2.69 -24.71
CA THR A 255 -6.56 1.95 -24.16
C THR A 255 -6.46 1.85 -22.63
N ILE A 256 -5.27 1.54 -22.09
CA ILE A 256 -5.05 1.48 -20.65
C ILE A 256 -5.40 2.81 -19.98
N GLU A 257 -4.85 3.93 -20.46
CA GLU A 257 -5.10 5.26 -19.86
C GLU A 257 -6.58 5.64 -19.95
N ALA A 258 -7.22 5.39 -21.09
CA ALA A 258 -8.63 5.69 -21.30
C ALA A 258 -9.53 4.89 -20.34
N SER A 259 -9.31 3.57 -20.22
CA SER A 259 -10.07 2.72 -19.31
C SER A 259 -9.89 3.12 -17.84
N LEU A 260 -8.67 3.45 -17.42
CA LEU A 260 -8.41 3.88 -16.04
C LEU A 260 -9.07 5.21 -15.70
N ARG A 261 -9.10 6.17 -16.63
CA ARG A 261 -9.84 7.43 -16.45
C ARG A 261 -11.34 7.24 -16.38
N GLU A 262 -11.88 6.38 -17.24
CA GLU A 262 -13.31 6.05 -17.22
C GLU A 262 -13.70 5.42 -15.88
N LEU A 263 -12.92 4.45 -15.40
CA LEU A 263 -13.11 3.84 -14.08
C LEU A 263 -13.02 4.88 -12.96
N ALA A 264 -12.03 5.77 -12.98
CA ALA A 264 -11.91 6.82 -11.97
C ALA A 264 -13.08 7.81 -12.01
N ALA A 265 -13.50 8.25 -13.20
CA ALA A 265 -14.63 9.16 -13.37
C ALA A 265 -15.98 8.54 -12.94
N SER A 266 -16.12 7.21 -13.04
CA SER A 266 -17.27 6.47 -12.50
C SER A 266 -17.24 6.30 -10.98
N GLY A 267 -16.20 6.79 -10.30
CA GLY A 267 -16.01 6.68 -8.86
C GLY A 267 -15.44 5.33 -8.41
N THR A 268 -14.86 4.54 -9.31
CA THR A 268 -14.18 3.29 -8.93
C THR A 268 -12.89 3.62 -8.19
N PRO A 269 -12.77 3.30 -6.89
CA PRO A 269 -11.55 3.57 -6.14
C PRO A 269 -10.50 2.49 -6.41
N ASN A 270 -9.25 2.74 -5.95
CA ASN A 270 -8.17 1.75 -5.94
C ASN A 270 -7.87 1.15 -7.32
N LEU A 271 -7.49 1.99 -8.28
CA LEU A 271 -7.10 1.56 -9.63
C LEU A 271 -5.59 1.26 -9.70
N GLY A 272 -5.23 0.32 -10.56
CA GLY A 272 -3.84 -0.05 -10.73
C GLY A 272 -3.48 -0.57 -12.11
N ILE A 273 -2.18 -0.76 -12.31
CA ILE A 273 -1.61 -1.34 -13.52
C ILE A 273 -0.71 -2.50 -13.10
N VAL A 274 -0.89 -3.65 -13.73
CA VAL A 274 -0.04 -4.82 -13.55
C VAL A 274 0.77 -5.04 -14.81
N THR A 275 2.09 -5.25 -14.67
CA THR A 275 2.96 -5.50 -15.82
C THR A 275 3.16 -6.99 -16.01
N GLY A 276 2.79 -7.50 -17.19
CA GLY A 276 2.96 -8.90 -17.57
C GLY A 276 4.29 -9.15 -18.27
N THR A 277 4.84 -10.35 -18.08
CA THR A 277 5.90 -10.94 -18.92
C THR A 277 5.39 -12.23 -19.56
N VAL A 278 5.91 -12.59 -20.74
CA VAL A 278 5.53 -13.80 -21.48
C VAL A 278 5.80 -15.04 -20.63
N PRO A 279 6.98 -15.23 -19.99
CA PRO A 279 7.21 -16.41 -19.15
C PRO A 279 6.24 -16.54 -17.98
N SER A 280 5.89 -15.43 -17.32
CA SER A 280 4.92 -15.43 -16.21
C SER A 280 3.51 -15.75 -16.69
N TYR A 281 3.12 -15.25 -17.86
CA TYR A 281 1.83 -15.53 -18.48
C TYR A 281 1.72 -16.99 -18.95
N GLU A 282 2.77 -17.53 -19.55
CA GLU A 282 2.84 -18.95 -19.93
C GLU A 282 2.75 -19.87 -18.70
N ALA A 283 3.47 -19.55 -17.62
CA ALA A 283 3.38 -20.28 -16.37
C ALA A 283 1.96 -20.22 -15.77
N PHE A 284 1.31 -19.06 -15.83
CA PHE A 284 -0.08 -18.90 -15.41
C PHE A 284 -1.04 -19.75 -16.25
N ALA A 285 -0.97 -19.66 -17.58
CA ALA A 285 -1.79 -20.45 -18.49
C ALA A 285 -1.62 -21.96 -18.27
N ALA A 286 -0.38 -22.42 -18.04
CA ALA A 286 -0.10 -23.81 -17.69
C ALA A 286 -0.76 -24.22 -16.36
N SER A 287 -0.74 -23.35 -15.34
CA SER A 287 -1.39 -23.61 -14.05
C SER A 287 -2.91 -23.67 -14.14
N GLU A 288 -3.51 -22.91 -15.06
CA GLU A 288 -4.95 -22.93 -15.35
C GLU A 288 -5.35 -24.03 -16.36
N ALA A 289 -4.39 -24.88 -16.77
CA ALA A 289 -4.58 -25.91 -17.80
C ALA A 289 -5.22 -25.36 -19.10
N SER A 290 -4.87 -24.13 -19.48
CA SER A 290 -5.41 -23.43 -20.64
C SER A 290 -4.30 -23.02 -21.62
N SER A 291 -4.70 -22.56 -22.81
CA SER A 291 -3.78 -22.14 -23.86
C SER A 291 -3.44 -20.66 -23.71
N PRO A 292 -2.14 -20.25 -23.73
CA PRO A 292 -1.78 -18.83 -23.71
C PRO A 292 -2.39 -18.01 -24.87
N ALA A 293 -2.81 -18.66 -25.96
CA ALA A 293 -3.47 -17.98 -27.09
C ALA A 293 -4.95 -17.64 -26.84
N ASP A 294 -5.54 -18.05 -25.73
CA ASP A 294 -6.93 -17.75 -25.38
C ASP A 294 -7.02 -16.34 -24.75
N PRO A 295 -7.70 -15.36 -25.39
CA PRO A 295 -7.77 -13.99 -24.89
C PRO A 295 -8.53 -13.88 -23.56
N THR A 296 -9.37 -14.86 -23.20
CA THR A 296 -10.13 -14.85 -21.94
C THR A 296 -9.24 -15.04 -20.70
N LEU A 297 -7.99 -15.48 -20.88
CA LEU A 297 -6.99 -15.59 -19.82
C LEU A 297 -6.38 -14.23 -19.44
N LEU A 298 -6.34 -13.25 -20.34
CA LEU A 298 -5.66 -11.96 -20.09
C LEU A 298 -6.22 -11.22 -18.85
N PRO A 299 -7.56 -11.08 -18.68
CA PRO A 299 -8.13 -10.45 -17.48
C PRO A 299 -7.92 -11.28 -16.21
N GLN A 300 -7.89 -12.62 -16.32
CA GLN A 300 -7.65 -13.52 -15.18
C GLN A 300 -6.20 -13.43 -14.71
N TYR A 301 -5.27 -13.35 -15.66
CA TYR A 301 -3.86 -13.11 -15.39
C TYR A 301 -3.64 -11.76 -14.72
N ALA A 302 -4.28 -10.70 -15.22
CA ALA A 302 -4.24 -9.37 -14.61
C ALA A 302 -4.75 -9.39 -13.17
N THR A 303 -5.87 -10.07 -12.93
CA THR A 303 -6.45 -10.27 -11.59
C THR A 303 -5.50 -11.04 -10.68
N THR A 304 -4.82 -12.07 -11.19
CA THR A 304 -3.86 -12.87 -10.44
C THR A 304 -2.62 -12.05 -10.06
N LEU A 305 -2.10 -11.24 -10.98
CA LEU A 305 -1.00 -10.32 -10.68
C LEU A 305 -1.41 -9.27 -9.62
N ALA A 306 -2.61 -8.72 -9.72
CA ALA A 306 -3.14 -7.80 -8.72
C ALA A 306 -3.29 -8.49 -7.36
N ALA A 307 -3.78 -9.73 -7.34
CA ALA A 307 -3.91 -10.57 -6.15
C ALA A 307 -2.56 -10.89 -5.48
N ARG A 308 -1.48 -10.93 -6.26
CA ARG A 308 -0.10 -11.08 -5.77
C ARG A 308 0.56 -9.76 -5.39
N GLY A 309 -0.19 -8.66 -5.36
CA GLY A 309 0.33 -7.34 -4.99
C GLY A 309 1.23 -6.70 -6.04
N ARG A 310 1.20 -7.16 -7.30
CA ARG A 310 2.04 -6.63 -8.40
C ARG A 310 1.46 -5.39 -9.07
N ALA A 311 0.32 -4.90 -8.60
CA ALA A 311 -0.33 -3.74 -9.16
C ALA A 311 0.32 -2.45 -8.66
N VAL A 312 0.76 -1.61 -9.59
CA VAL A 312 1.21 -0.25 -9.32
C VAL A 312 0.01 0.67 -9.33
N ALA A 313 -0.11 1.55 -8.33
CA ALA A 313 -1.23 2.49 -8.23
C ALA A 313 -1.31 3.43 -9.44
N TRP A 314 -2.54 3.67 -9.91
CA TRP A 314 -2.84 4.67 -10.93
C TRP A 314 -3.83 5.71 -10.38
N PRO A 315 -3.66 7.02 -10.66
CA PRO A 315 -2.54 7.59 -11.40
C PRO A 315 -1.22 7.46 -10.61
N PRO A 316 -0.07 7.31 -11.30
CA PRO A 316 1.22 7.33 -10.64
C PRO A 316 1.40 8.59 -9.79
N GLN A 317 2.14 8.46 -8.70
CA GLN A 317 2.46 9.57 -7.81
C GLN A 317 3.21 10.69 -8.56
N ARG A 318 3.08 11.92 -8.08
CA ARG A 318 3.74 13.09 -8.67
C ARG A 318 5.26 12.89 -8.74
N GLY A 319 5.83 13.23 -9.90
CA GLY A 319 7.28 13.14 -10.12
C GLY A 319 7.77 11.71 -10.37
N VAL A 320 6.89 10.70 -10.28
CA VAL A 320 7.22 9.32 -10.64
C VAL A 320 7.16 9.16 -12.15
N ALA A 321 8.03 8.28 -12.66
CA ALA A 321 8.04 7.89 -14.06
C ALA A 321 6.67 7.38 -14.50
N CYS A 322 6.34 7.63 -15.76
CA CYS A 322 5.10 7.15 -16.35
C CYS A 322 5.10 5.62 -16.40
N TRP A 323 3.95 5.04 -16.09
CA TRP A 323 3.72 3.59 -16.10
C TRP A 323 4.00 2.91 -17.45
N CYS A 324 4.04 3.66 -18.56
CA CYS A 324 4.29 3.15 -19.91
C CYS A 324 5.76 2.82 -20.20
N GLY A 325 6.68 3.05 -19.26
CA GLY A 325 8.11 2.75 -19.44
C GLY A 325 8.89 3.76 -20.29
N SER A 326 8.30 4.93 -20.62
CA SER A 326 8.97 5.97 -21.43
C SER A 326 10.11 6.71 -20.72
N GLY A 327 10.25 6.53 -19.41
CA GLY A 327 11.19 7.27 -18.55
C GLY A 327 10.81 8.73 -18.28
N ARG A 328 9.77 9.25 -18.94
CA ARG A 328 9.22 10.60 -18.68
C ARG A 328 8.33 10.57 -17.43
N VAL A 329 8.19 11.70 -16.75
CA VAL A 329 7.27 11.83 -15.60
C VAL A 329 5.82 11.68 -16.08
N TYR A 330 4.95 11.02 -15.29
CA TYR A 330 3.55 10.77 -15.67
C TYR A 330 2.84 12.05 -16.12
N GLY A 331 2.93 13.14 -15.34
CA GLY A 331 2.28 14.42 -15.64
C GLY A 331 2.76 15.11 -16.93
N GLU A 332 3.88 14.68 -17.51
CA GLU A 332 4.38 15.18 -18.80
C GLU A 332 4.13 14.19 -19.95
N CYS A 333 3.69 12.97 -19.63
CA CYS A 333 3.45 11.88 -20.57
C CYS A 333 1.94 11.61 -20.68
N HIS A 334 1.45 10.58 -20.00
CA HIS A 334 0.02 10.23 -20.08
C HIS A 334 -0.85 11.12 -19.19
N GLY A 335 -0.30 11.85 -18.23
CA GLY A 335 -1.05 12.77 -17.36
C GLY A 335 -1.32 14.17 -17.95
N THR A 336 -1.02 14.41 -19.24
CA THR A 336 -1.14 15.75 -19.87
C THR A 336 -2.52 16.08 -20.45
N ALA A 337 -3.60 15.47 -19.97
CA ALA A 337 -4.93 15.66 -20.56
C ALA A 337 -5.87 16.45 -19.66
#